data_AF-A0AAW4RM98-F1
#
_entry.id   AF-A0AAW4RM98-F1
#
_cell.length_a   1.000
_cell.length_b   1.000
_cell.length_c   1.000
_cell.angle_alpha   90.00
_cell.angle_beta   90.00
_cell.angle_gamma   90.00
#
_symmetry.space_group_name_H-M   'P 1'
#
loop_
_entity.id
_entity.type
_entity.pdbx_description
1 polymer ?
#
loop_
_entity_poly.entity_id
_entity_poly.type
_entity_poly.pdbx_seq_one_letter_code
_entity_poly.pdbx_strand_id
1 'polypeptide(L)'
;MLCRVHTQGEQGELMAFPEVILLLAARELGGDEVVTLLSLQEQLLTEYGWRLTLSDLGLLCVCPLLLVRTPEEVVAALKCGQVVARVVLDELATQVDTKTEVAS
;
A
#
# COMPACT_ATOMS: atom_id res chain seq x y z
N MET A 1 5.48 1.94 -9.17
CA MET A 1 5.58 1.79 -7.70
C MET A 1 6.98 2.17 -7.27
N LEU A 2 7.12 2.79 -6.10
CA LEU A 2 8.40 3.16 -5.49
C LEU A 2 8.51 2.50 -4.12
N CYS A 3 9.72 2.21 -3.65
CA CYS A 3 9.94 1.69 -2.30
C CYS A 3 10.67 2.74 -1.46
N ARG A 4 10.24 2.92 -0.22
CA ARG A 4 10.90 3.74 0.80
C ARG A 4 11.12 2.91 2.05
N VAL A 5 12.25 3.09 2.71
CA VAL A 5 12.52 2.44 4.00
C VAL A 5 12.83 3.55 4.99
N HIS A 6 11.99 3.67 6.02
CA HIS A 6 12.29 4.53 7.16
C HIS A 6 13.10 3.72 8.16
N THR A 7 14.17 4.28 8.69
CA THR A 7 14.99 3.61 9.71
C THR A 7 14.98 4.44 10.99
N GLN A 8 14.87 3.77 12.12
CA GLN A 8 15.01 4.35 13.44
C GLN A 8 15.98 3.49 14.24
N GLY A 9 17.03 4.10 14.77
CA GLY A 9 17.91 3.46 15.73
C GLY A 9 17.42 3.76 17.14
N GLU A 10 16.88 2.77 17.84
CA GLU A 10 16.67 2.84 19.29
C GLU A 10 17.52 1.78 19.98
N GLN A 11 18.27 2.18 21.01
CA GLN A 11 19.04 1.29 21.88
C GLN A 11 20.03 0.35 21.16
N GLY A 12 20.46 0.70 19.94
CA GLY A 12 21.40 -0.10 19.15
C GLY A 12 20.76 -1.17 18.27
N GLU A 13 19.43 -1.30 18.27
CA GLU A 13 18.69 -2.11 17.30
C GLU A 13 18.21 -1.23 16.13
N LEU A 14 18.43 -1.71 14.91
CA LEU A 14 17.88 -1.10 13.71
C LEU A 14 16.40 -1.49 13.62
N MET A 15 15.49 -0.53 13.77
CA MET A 15 14.10 -0.70 13.36
C MET A 15 13.91 -0.09 11.99
N ALA A 16 13.27 -0.84 11.11
CA ALA A 16 12.94 -0.38 9.78
C ALA A 16 11.44 -0.52 9.51
N PHE A 17 10.91 0.47 8.78
CA PHE A 17 9.52 0.51 8.35
C PHE A 17 9.50 0.67 6.82
N PRO A 18 9.35 -0.45 6.08
CA PRO A 18 9.29 -0.43 4.62
C PRO A 18 7.91 0.03 4.15
N GLU A 19 7.90 0.83 3.09
CA GLU A 19 6.71 1.41 2.50
C GLU A 19 6.79 1.23 0.98
N VAL A 20 5.71 0.74 0.37
CA VAL A 20 5.57 0.66 -1.08
C VAL A 20 4.57 1.72 -1.53
N ILE A 21 5.06 2.74 -2.21
CA ILE A 21 4.28 3.87 -2.70
C ILE A 21 3.70 3.54 -4.08
N LEU A 22 2.39 3.62 -4.18
CA LEU A 22 1.62 3.51 -5.41
C LEU A 22 1.68 4.86 -6.12
N LEU A 23 1.86 4.86 -7.44
CA LEU A 23 1.89 6.10 -8.23
C LEU A 23 0.46 6.57 -8.55
N LEU A 24 -0.35 6.69 -7.50
CA LEU A 24 -1.77 7.05 -7.56
C LEU A 24 -2.05 8.04 -6.43
N ALA A 25 -2.42 9.27 -6.77
CA ALA A 25 -2.73 10.28 -5.78
C ALA A 25 -4.13 10.04 -5.22
N ALA A 26 -4.28 10.10 -3.90
CA ALA A 26 -5.58 9.81 -3.28
C ALA A 26 -6.68 10.80 -3.71
N ARG A 27 -6.30 12.02 -4.11
CA ARG A 27 -7.24 13.02 -4.66
C ARG A 27 -7.87 12.62 -5.99
N GLU A 28 -7.29 11.64 -6.69
CA GLU A 28 -7.80 11.12 -7.96
C GLU A 28 -8.92 10.09 -7.73
N LEU A 29 -9.13 9.68 -6.48
CA LEU A 29 -10.10 8.67 -6.07
C LEU A 29 -11.36 9.36 -5.53
N GLY A 30 -12.51 8.90 -5.98
CA GLY A 30 -13.82 9.40 -5.57
C GLY A 30 -14.88 8.31 -5.73
N GLY A 31 -16.16 8.62 -5.50
CA GLY A 31 -17.26 7.71 -5.82
C GLY A 31 -17.10 6.27 -5.33
N ASP A 32 -17.34 5.31 -6.22
CA ASP A 32 -17.28 3.87 -5.94
C ASP A 32 -15.85 3.40 -5.67
N GLU A 33 -14.85 4.09 -6.24
CA GLU A 33 -13.44 3.81 -5.97
C GLU A 33 -13.12 3.97 -4.47
N VAL A 34 -13.80 4.87 -3.76
CA VAL A 34 -13.67 5.02 -2.29
C VAL A 34 -14.23 3.81 -1.53
N VAL A 35 -15.34 3.23 -2.00
CA VAL A 35 -15.94 2.03 -1.38
C VAL A 35 -15.01 0.83 -1.55
N THR A 36 -14.40 0.68 -2.73
CA THR A 36 -13.38 -0.34 -2.97
C THR A 36 -12.15 -0.13 -2.10
N LEU A 37 -11.67 1.10 -1.94
CA LEU A 37 -10.54 1.40 -1.05
C LEU A 37 -10.81 0.99 0.39
N LEU A 38 -12.02 1.26 0.90
CA LEU A 38 -12.40 0.87 2.27
C LEU A 38 -12.44 -0.65 2.42
N SER A 39 -12.96 -1.37 1.42
CA SER A 39 -13.03 -2.83 1.41
C SER A 39 -11.63 -3.45 1.35
N LEU A 40 -10.77 -2.94 0.46
CA LEU A 40 -9.36 -3.32 0.37
C LEU A 40 -8.65 -3.06 1.70
N GLN A 41 -8.87 -1.90 2.31
CA GLN A 41 -8.26 -1.54 3.60
C GLN A 41 -8.64 -2.55 4.70
N GLU A 42 -9.90 -2.98 4.78
CA GLU A 42 -10.34 -4.02 5.72
C GLU A 42 -9.63 -5.34 5.47
N GLN A 43 -9.56 -5.78 4.21
CA GLN A 43 -8.90 -7.02 3.84
C GLN A 43 -7.39 -7.00 4.14
N LEU A 44 -6.71 -5.90 3.81
CA LEU A 44 -5.29 -5.73 4.06
C LEU A 44 -4.97 -5.81 5.56
N LEU A 45 -5.79 -5.16 6.40
CA LEU A 45 -5.59 -5.16 7.84
C LEU A 45 -5.80 -6.54 8.46
N THR A 46 -6.79 -7.28 7.97
CA THR A 46 -7.26 -8.53 8.60
C THR A 46 -6.54 -9.77 8.07
N GLU A 47 -6.31 -9.85 6.76
CA GLU A 47 -5.78 -11.05 6.11
C GLU A 47 -4.28 -10.97 5.86
N TYR A 48 -3.77 -9.78 5.50
CA TYR A 48 -2.39 -9.63 5.04
C TYR A 48 -1.46 -9.00 6.09
N GLY A 49 -2.01 -8.30 7.09
CA GLY A 49 -1.21 -7.54 8.05
C GLY A 49 -0.58 -6.29 7.43
N TRP A 50 -1.25 -5.69 6.45
CA TRP A 50 -0.85 -4.47 5.76
C TRP A 50 -1.89 -3.37 5.94
N ARG A 51 -1.46 -2.13 5.73
CA ARG A 51 -2.33 -0.95 5.78
C ARG A 51 -2.10 -0.11 4.53
N LEU A 52 -3.18 0.32 3.90
CA LEU A 52 -3.21 1.41 2.95
C LEU A 52 -3.17 2.74 3.71
N THR A 53 -2.28 3.64 3.30
CA THR A 53 -2.12 4.97 3.89
C THR A 53 -1.69 5.97 2.82
N LEU A 54 -1.47 7.23 3.23
CA LEU A 54 -0.89 8.27 2.39
C LEU A 54 0.58 8.47 2.70
N SER A 55 1.37 8.66 1.65
CA SER A 55 2.68 9.25 1.76
C SER A 55 2.57 10.76 2.04
N ASP A 56 3.68 11.36 2.43
CA ASP A 56 3.88 12.80 2.57
C ASP A 56 3.63 13.59 1.26
N LEU A 57 3.64 12.92 0.11
CA LEU A 57 3.30 13.51 -1.19
C LEU A 57 1.82 13.34 -1.57
N GLY A 58 1.00 12.77 -0.70
CA GLY A 58 -0.42 12.51 -0.94
C GLY A 58 -0.69 11.35 -1.91
N LEU A 59 0.31 10.49 -2.13
CA LEU A 59 0.18 9.26 -2.91
C LEU A 59 -0.27 8.11 -2.00
N LEU A 60 -1.06 7.19 -2.52
CA LEU A 60 -1.36 5.95 -1.81
C LEU A 60 -0.07 5.16 -1.58
N CYS A 61 0.02 4.50 -0.43
CA CYS A 61 1.07 3.55 -0.13
C CYS A 61 0.56 2.40 0.72
N VAL A 62 1.23 1.26 0.64
CA VAL A 62 1.00 0.12 1.52
C VAL A 62 2.19 -0.05 2.45
N CYS A 63 1.89 -0.26 3.72
CA CYS A 63 2.89 -0.46 4.78
C CYS A 63 2.53 -1.70 5.61
N PRO A 64 3.51 -2.46 6.10
CA PRO A 64 3.23 -3.54 7.03
C PRO A 64 2.74 -2.97 8.37
N LEU A 65 1.93 -3.74 9.10
CA LEU A 65 1.50 -3.37 10.45
C LEU A 65 2.60 -3.57 11.50
N LEU A 66 3.57 -4.44 11.22
CA LEU A 66 4.66 -4.76 12.12
C LEU A 66 5.97 -4.15 11.62
N LEU A 67 6.77 -3.65 12.57
CA LEU A 67 8.15 -3.23 12.32
C LEU A 67 9.03 -4.44 12.03
N VAL A 68 10.03 -4.23 11.18
CA VAL A 68 11.08 -5.22 10.89
C VAL A 68 12.40 -4.77 11.48
N ARG A 69 13.26 -5.72 11.84
CA ARG A 69 14.47 -5.48 12.63
C ARG A 69 15.77 -5.83 11.89
N THR A 70 15.68 -6.61 10.83
CA THR A 70 16.85 -7.00 10.03
C THR A 70 16.74 -6.54 8.58
N PRO A 71 17.86 -6.29 7.89
CA PRO A 71 17.86 -6.03 6.46
C PRO A 71 17.15 -7.12 5.63
N GLU A 72 17.29 -8.39 6.03
CA GLU A 72 16.64 -9.52 5.36
C GLU A 72 15.12 -9.46 5.50
N GLU A 73 14.62 -9.12 6.69
CA GLU A 73 13.19 -8.89 6.93
C GLU A 73 12.68 -7.70 6.13
N VAL A 74 13.46 -6.61 6.02
CA VAL A 74 13.11 -5.46 5.16
C VAL A 74 12.94 -5.88 3.71
N VAL A 75 13.88 -6.67 3.17
CA VAL A 75 13.79 -7.16 1.79
C VAL A 75 12.58 -8.07 1.61
N ALA A 76 12.31 -8.97 2.54
CA ALA A 76 11.14 -9.85 2.50
C ALA A 76 9.82 -9.04 2.56
N ALA A 77 9.75 -8.06 3.47
CA ALA A 77 8.60 -7.16 3.58
C ALA A 77 8.39 -6.35 2.30
N LEU A 78 9.45 -5.80 1.69
CA LEU A 78 9.32 -5.05 0.43
C LEU A 78 8.85 -5.93 -0.73
N LYS A 79 9.31 -7.19 -0.83
CA LYS A 79 8.82 -8.14 -1.83
C LYS A 79 7.33 -8.42 -1.66
N CYS A 80 6.90 -8.67 -0.42
CA CYS A 80 5.49 -8.88 -0.10
C CYS A 80 4.66 -7.62 -0.39
N GLY A 81 5.15 -6.45 0.03
CA GLY A 81 4.51 -5.16 -0.19
C GLY A 81 4.32 -4.83 -1.67
N GLN A 82 5.24 -5.24 -2.55
CA GLN A 82 5.07 -5.08 -4.00
C GLN A 82 3.92 -5.95 -4.56
N VAL A 83 3.75 -7.17 -4.05
CA VAL A 83 2.62 -8.03 -4.42
C VAL A 83 1.31 -7.44 -3.92
N VAL A 84 1.29 -7.01 -2.65
CA VAL A 84 0.12 -6.34 -2.05
C VAL A 84 -0.25 -5.08 -2.81
N ALA A 85 0.72 -4.22 -3.12
CA ALA A 85 0.50 -3.00 -3.90
C ALA A 85 -0.03 -3.29 -5.31
N ARG A 86 0.43 -4.37 -5.94
CA ARG A 86 -0.09 -4.81 -7.24
C ARG A 86 -1.55 -5.23 -7.14
N VAL A 87 -1.91 -6.06 -6.16
CA VAL A 87 -3.31 -6.48 -5.93
C VAL A 87 -4.22 -5.27 -5.72
N VAL A 88 -3.79 -4.30 -4.91
CA VAL A 88 -4.53 -3.05 -4.70
C VAL A 88 -4.74 -2.28 -6.01
N LEU A 89 -3.68 -2.13 -6.82
CA LEU A 89 -3.80 -1.42 -8.09
C LEU A 89 -4.72 -2.13 -9.09
N ASP A 90 -4.66 -3.46 -9.15
CA ASP A 90 -5.46 -4.25 -10.09
C ASP A 90 -6.96 -4.20 -9.72
N GLU A 91 -7.28 -4.26 -8.42
CA GLU A 91 -8.65 -4.10 -7.94
C GLU A 91 -9.20 -2.69 -8.25
N LEU A 92 -8.40 -1.65 -8.02
CA LEU A 92 -8.79 -0.28 -8.33
C LEU A 92 -8.92 -0.03 -9.84
N ALA A 93 -8.10 -0.68 -10.67
CA ALA A 93 -8.16 -0.56 -12.13
C ALA A 93 -9.42 -1.22 -12.72
N THR A 94 -9.86 -2.34 -12.16
CA THR A 94 -11.05 -3.08 -12.61
C THR A 94 -12.33 -2.23 -12.52
N GLN A 95 -12.39 -1.32 -11.54
CA GLN A 95 -13.49 -0.34 -11.40
C GLN A 95 -13.48 0.72 -12.52
N VAL A 96 -12.29 1.17 -12.96
CA VAL A 96 -12.15 2.21 -13.98
C VAL A 96 -12.57 1.70 -15.37
N ASP A 97 -12.24 0.45 -15.70
CA ASP A 97 -12.65 -0.15 -16.96
C ASP A 97 -14.17 -0.39 -17.01
N THR A 98 -14.76 -0.84 -15.90
CA THR A 98 -16.22 -1.03 -15.78
C THR A 98 -16.99 0.29 -15.99
N LYS A 99 -16.46 1.39 -15.47
CA LYS A 99 -17.04 2.74 -15.64
C LYS A 99 -16.96 3.24 -17.08
N THR A 100 -15.94 2.81 -17.83
CA THR A 100 -15.74 3.18 -19.24
C THR A 100 -16.68 2.39 -20.17
N GLU A 101 -16.95 1.12 -19.87
CA GLU A 101 -17.92 0.30 -20.61
C GLU A 101 -19.38 0.75 -20.38
N VAL A 102 -19.77 1.12 -19.17
CA VAL A 102 -21.17 1.53 -18.87
C VAL A 102 -21.52 2.90 -19.47
N ALA A 103 -20.51 3.71 -19.83
CA ALA A 103 -20.68 5.03 -20.43
C ALA A 103 -20.65 5.03 -21.97
N SER A 104 -20.45 3.87 -22.63
CA SER A 104 -20.42 3.70 -24.09
C SER A 104 -21.73 3.12 -24.62
#